data_AF-A0A3D4EFQ0-F1
#
_entry.id   AF-A0A3D4EFQ0-F1
#
_cell.length_a   1.000
_cell.length_b   1.000
_cell.length_c   1.000
_cell.angle_alpha   90.00
_cell.angle_beta   90.00
_cell.angle_gamma   90.00
#
_symmetry.space_group_name_H-M   'P 1'
#
loop_
_entity.id
_entity.type
_entity.pdbx_description
1 polymer ?
#
loop_
_entity_poly.entity_id
_entity_poly.type
_entity_poly.pdbx_seq_one_letter_code
_entity_poly.pdbx_strand_id
1 'polypeptide(L)'
;MTENKKARSGVAPSEQASERALEDGTFCNHSNTNKRGIQAFLLEGEANAMPMRELARLMGVSERQVRKLAERERDNGAFVIASDKGYFLPSADNPEYDLKRYIHRMDARVSSNRKAIRTMRKRLDELRAQANGQERLEL
;
A
#
# COMPACT_ATOMS: atom_id res chain seq x y z
N MET A 1 57.64 9.41 38.77
CA MET A 1 56.40 9.98 38.21
C MET A 1 56.82 10.95 37.11
N THR A 2 56.42 10.93 35.85
CA THR A 2 55.49 10.16 34.99
C THR A 2 55.86 10.63 33.56
N GLU A 3 56.35 9.76 32.70
CA GLU A 3 55.67 9.22 31.50
C GLU A 3 55.74 10.06 30.20
N ASN A 4 56.63 9.58 29.31
CA ASN A 4 56.52 9.34 27.87
C ASN A 4 55.31 9.88 27.06
N LYS A 5 55.60 10.49 25.90
CA LYS A 5 54.81 10.27 24.68
C LYS A 5 55.69 10.24 23.42
N LYS A 6 55.67 9.08 22.77
CA LYS A 6 56.38 8.65 21.57
C LYS A 6 55.38 8.61 20.40
N ALA A 7 55.79 9.02 19.20
CA ALA A 7 55.33 8.39 17.95
C ALA A 7 56.24 8.75 16.76
N ARG A 8 56.89 7.72 16.20
CA ARG A 8 57.58 7.64 14.89
C ARG A 8 56.51 7.47 13.79
N SER A 9 56.55 8.18 12.65
CA SER A 9 57.33 7.94 11.41
C SER A 9 57.01 6.65 10.65
N GLY A 10 56.52 6.80 9.40
CA GLY A 10 56.97 5.97 8.26
C GLY A 10 55.92 5.52 7.22
N VAL A 11 56.25 5.80 5.95
CA VAL A 11 56.02 5.01 4.71
C VAL A 11 54.78 5.30 3.83
N ALA A 12 55.04 5.48 2.53
CA ALA A 12 54.13 5.47 1.36
C ALA A 12 54.87 4.75 0.20
N PRO A 13 54.31 4.43 -1.01
CA PRO A 13 52.93 4.15 -1.50
C PRO A 13 52.80 2.85 -2.38
N SER A 14 51.59 2.40 -2.80
CA SER A 14 51.30 1.58 -4.02
C SER A 14 49.76 1.49 -4.24
N GLU A 15 49.22 1.87 -5.40
CA GLU A 15 48.85 1.07 -6.60
C GLU A 15 47.46 0.39 -6.59
N GLN A 16 46.57 0.95 -7.43
CA GLN A 16 45.55 0.35 -8.32
C GLN A 16 44.36 -0.54 -7.82
N ALA A 17 43.27 -0.42 -8.62
CA ALA A 17 42.05 -1.24 -8.76
C ALA A 17 40.92 -1.01 -7.73
N SER A 18 39.63 -0.92 -8.09
CA SER A 18 38.90 -0.94 -9.36
C SER A 18 37.50 -0.35 -9.13
N GLU A 19 36.93 0.28 -10.15
CA GLU A 19 35.51 0.64 -10.20
C GLU A 19 34.67 -0.63 -9.96
N ARG A 20 33.81 -0.61 -8.95
CA ARG A 20 32.70 -1.56 -8.86
C ARG A 20 31.43 -0.79 -9.15
N ALA A 21 30.96 -1.01 -10.37
CA ALA A 21 29.67 -0.57 -10.85
C ALA A 21 28.58 -0.84 -9.80
N LEU A 22 27.74 0.17 -9.60
CA LEU A 22 26.44 0.04 -8.97
C LEU A 22 25.70 -1.08 -9.70
N GLU A 23 25.59 -2.25 -9.07
CA GLU A 23 24.82 -3.36 -9.61
C GLU A 23 23.36 -2.94 -9.64
N ASP A 24 22.91 -2.65 -10.85
CA ASP A 24 21.53 -2.35 -11.21
C ASP A 24 20.70 -3.59 -10.84
N GLY A 25 20.06 -3.52 -9.67
CA GLY A 25 19.22 -4.58 -9.11
C GLY A 25 17.95 -4.74 -9.93
N THR A 26 18.09 -5.29 -11.13
CA THR A 26 16.97 -5.74 -11.96
C THR A 26 16.43 -7.02 -11.33
N PHE A 27 15.58 -6.87 -10.31
CA PHE A 27 14.74 -7.96 -9.83
C PHE A 27 13.60 -8.17 -10.83
N CYS A 28 13.91 -8.79 -11.96
CA CYS A 28 12.90 -9.34 -12.83
C CYS A 28 12.77 -10.84 -12.53
N ASN A 29 11.87 -11.18 -11.61
CA ASN A 29 11.40 -12.56 -11.52
C ASN A 29 10.52 -12.83 -12.75
N HIS A 30 11.12 -13.47 -13.75
CA HIS A 30 10.53 -13.84 -15.02
C HIS A 30 9.60 -15.05 -14.85
N SER A 31 8.32 -14.80 -14.57
CA SER A 31 7.25 -15.79 -14.80
C SER A 31 5.87 -15.12 -14.92
N ASN A 32 5.79 -14.05 -15.72
CA ASN A 32 4.55 -13.29 -15.96
C ASN A 32 4.14 -13.32 -17.43
N THR A 33 3.64 -14.45 -17.94
CA THR A 33 3.04 -14.47 -19.29
C THR A 33 1.57 -14.02 -19.31
N ASN A 34 0.91 -13.91 -18.15
CA ASN A 34 -0.52 -13.55 -18.06
C ASN A 34 -0.89 -12.41 -17.10
N LYS A 35 0.05 -11.83 -16.33
CA LYS A 35 -0.27 -10.71 -15.42
C LYS A 35 -0.33 -9.39 -16.21
N ARG A 36 -1.46 -8.69 -16.17
CA ARG A 36 -1.67 -7.38 -16.81
C ARG A 36 -2.08 -6.35 -15.76
N GLY A 37 -1.86 -5.07 -16.05
CA GLY A 37 -2.24 -3.99 -15.14
C GLY A 37 -1.36 -3.94 -13.88
N ILE A 38 -1.93 -3.56 -12.74
CA ILE A 38 -1.21 -3.42 -11.47
C ILE A 38 -0.57 -4.74 -11.05
N GLN A 39 -1.27 -5.85 -11.21
CA GLN A 39 -0.75 -7.17 -10.83
C GLN A 39 0.59 -7.54 -11.46
N ALA A 40 0.92 -6.96 -12.62
CA ALA A 40 2.22 -7.19 -13.27
C ALA A 40 3.40 -6.64 -12.45
N PHE A 41 3.15 -5.66 -11.59
CA PHE A 41 4.15 -5.02 -10.72
C PHE A 41 4.17 -5.60 -9.31
N LEU A 42 3.20 -6.44 -8.95
CA LEU A 42 3.06 -6.92 -7.57
C LEU A 42 3.74 -8.28 -7.37
N LEU A 43 4.38 -8.40 -6.23
CA LEU A 43 4.96 -9.64 -5.74
C LEU A 43 4.00 -10.32 -4.74
N GLU A 44 4.26 -11.59 -4.47
CA GLU A 44 3.45 -12.42 -3.58
C GLU A 44 3.83 -12.19 -2.11
N GLY A 45 2.81 -12.15 -1.25
CA GLY A 45 2.94 -11.98 0.20
C GLY A 45 3.15 -10.53 0.67
N GLU A 46 2.64 -10.22 1.87
CA GLU A 46 2.71 -8.88 2.45
C GLU A 46 4.14 -8.38 2.72
N ALA A 47 5.09 -9.30 2.89
CA ALA A 47 6.50 -8.95 3.04
C ALA A 47 7.05 -8.20 1.82
N ASN A 48 6.51 -8.48 0.63
CA ASN A 48 6.90 -7.86 -0.63
C ASN A 48 5.90 -6.77 -1.08
N ALA A 49 5.10 -6.24 -0.15
CA ALA A 49 4.10 -5.23 -0.46
C ALA A 49 4.74 -3.97 -1.05
N MET A 50 4.26 -3.58 -2.22
CA MET A 50 4.75 -2.41 -2.95
C MET A 50 4.05 -1.14 -2.45
N PRO A 51 4.79 -0.14 -1.94
CA PRO A 51 4.23 1.13 -1.51
C PRO A 51 3.48 1.83 -2.65
N MET A 52 2.34 2.45 -2.34
CA MET A 52 1.49 3.10 -3.36
C MET A 52 2.24 4.16 -4.16
N ARG A 53 3.10 4.94 -3.51
CA ARG A 53 3.90 5.99 -4.14
C ARG A 53 4.93 5.44 -5.12
N GLU A 54 5.50 4.28 -4.83
CA GLU A 54 6.46 3.60 -5.69
C GLU A 54 5.74 2.96 -6.89
N LEU A 55 4.63 2.25 -6.63
CA LEU A 55 3.77 1.70 -7.67
C LEU A 55 3.27 2.78 -8.64
N ALA A 56 2.89 3.95 -8.13
CA ALA A 56 2.49 5.10 -8.94
C ALA A 56 3.62 5.60 -9.86
N ARG A 57 4.86 5.66 -9.35
CA ARG A 57 6.05 6.03 -10.14
C ARG A 57 6.34 5.01 -11.23
N LEU A 58 6.33 3.71 -10.90
CA LEU A 58 6.57 2.63 -11.87
C LEU A 58 5.52 2.62 -12.99
N MET A 59 4.27 2.93 -12.66
CA MET A 59 3.18 2.98 -13.63
C MET A 59 3.07 4.32 -14.38
N GLY A 60 3.80 5.36 -13.98
CA GLY A 60 3.68 6.69 -14.57
C GLY A 60 2.31 7.35 -14.35
N VAL A 61 1.61 7.03 -13.26
CA VAL A 61 0.27 7.56 -12.97
C VAL A 61 0.20 8.18 -11.56
N SER A 62 -0.87 8.91 -11.28
CA SER A 62 -1.10 9.41 -9.90
C SER A 62 -1.50 8.27 -8.95
N GLU A 63 -1.21 8.43 -7.65
CA GLU A 63 -1.64 7.49 -6.61
C GLU A 63 -3.16 7.26 -6.59
N ARG A 64 -3.95 8.30 -6.91
CA ARG A 64 -5.40 8.19 -7.07
C ARG A 64 -5.78 7.24 -8.21
N GLN A 65 -5.03 7.27 -9.30
CA GLN A 65 -5.24 6.40 -10.45
C GLN A 65 -4.86 4.95 -10.12
N VAL A 66 -3.78 4.73 -9.35
CA VAL A 66 -3.40 3.40 -8.84
C VAL A 66 -4.56 2.78 -8.06
N ARG A 67 -5.15 3.53 -7.12
CA ARG A 67 -6.30 3.02 -6.34
C ARG A 67 -7.48 2.62 -7.24
N LYS A 68 -7.82 3.44 -8.22
CA LYS A 68 -8.91 3.14 -9.19
C LYS A 68 -8.62 1.90 -10.03
N LEU A 69 -7.39 1.77 -10.50
CA LEU A 69 -6.96 0.61 -11.27
C LEU A 69 -7.01 -0.67 -10.42
N ALA A 70 -6.59 -0.59 -9.15
CA ALA A 70 -6.65 -1.71 -8.21
C ALA A 70 -8.09 -2.12 -7.92
N GLU A 71 -8.99 -1.15 -7.74
CA GLU A 71 -10.44 -1.40 -7.60
C GLU A 71 -11.00 -2.09 -8.84
N ARG A 72 -10.74 -1.55 -10.04
CA ARG A 72 -11.16 -2.15 -11.31
C ARG A 72 -10.65 -3.58 -11.47
N GLU A 73 -9.40 -3.86 -11.09
CA GLU A 73 -8.84 -5.20 -11.16
C GLU A 73 -9.53 -6.16 -10.19
N ARG A 74 -9.79 -5.74 -8.95
CA ARG A 74 -10.57 -6.55 -8.00
C ARG A 74 -11.99 -6.84 -8.50
N ASP A 75 -12.65 -5.86 -9.12
CA ASP A 75 -13.98 -6.03 -9.71
C ASP A 75 -13.98 -7.06 -10.86
N ASN A 76 -12.84 -7.20 -11.55
CA ASN A 76 -12.63 -8.21 -12.59
C ASN A 76 -12.12 -9.56 -12.04
N GLY A 77 -12.15 -9.76 -10.71
CA GLY A 77 -11.75 -11.01 -10.06
C GLY A 77 -10.25 -11.14 -9.81
N ALA A 78 -9.47 -10.06 -9.99
CA ALA A 78 -8.03 -10.10 -9.78
C ALA A 78 -7.67 -9.95 -8.29
N PHE A 79 -6.79 -10.83 -7.80
CA PHE A 79 -6.30 -10.80 -6.41
C PHE A 79 -5.28 -9.66 -6.18
N VAL A 80 -5.76 -8.44 -5.92
CA VAL A 80 -4.94 -7.28 -5.50
C VAL A 80 -5.24 -6.95 -4.04
N ILE A 81 -4.37 -7.39 -3.14
CA ILE A 81 -4.52 -7.13 -1.70
C ILE A 81 -3.85 -5.81 -1.35
N ALA A 82 -4.57 -4.96 -0.60
CA ALA A 82 -4.02 -3.73 -0.05
C ALA A 82 -3.78 -3.88 1.45
N SER A 83 -2.59 -3.54 1.95
CA SER A 83 -2.30 -3.37 3.37
C SER A 83 -1.65 -2.03 3.70
N ASP A 84 -1.32 -1.84 4.96
CA ASP A 84 -0.67 -0.62 5.44
C ASP A 84 0.74 -0.46 4.87
N LYS A 85 1.35 -1.56 4.42
CA LYS A 85 2.66 -1.58 3.76
C LYS A 85 2.59 -1.30 2.25
N GLY A 86 1.42 -1.50 1.62
CA GLY A 86 1.27 -1.33 0.19
C GLY A 86 0.36 -2.37 -0.46
N TYR A 87 0.62 -2.66 -1.73
CA TYR A 87 -0.15 -3.62 -2.53
C TYR A 87 0.66 -4.89 -2.79
N PHE A 88 0.02 -6.05 -2.75
CA PHE A 88 0.65 -7.34 -3.01
C PHE A 88 -0.36 -8.37 -3.55
N LEU A 89 0.17 -9.46 -4.10
CA LEU A 89 -0.59 -10.66 -4.45
C LEU A 89 -0.63 -11.61 -3.24
N PRO A 90 -1.67 -12.44 -3.07
CA PRO A 90 -1.69 -13.45 -2.02
C PRO A 90 -0.42 -14.31 -2.05
N SER A 91 0.15 -14.62 -0.88
CA SER A 91 1.32 -15.50 -0.78
C SER A 91 1.02 -16.89 -1.37
N ALA A 92 1.98 -17.51 -2.07
CA ALA A 92 1.86 -18.90 -2.51
C ALA A 92 1.77 -19.88 -1.32
N ASP A 93 2.47 -19.60 -0.21
CA ASP A 93 2.56 -20.50 0.94
C ASP A 93 1.26 -20.51 1.76
N ASN A 94 0.58 -19.37 1.86
CA ASN A 94 -0.65 -19.24 2.65
C ASN A 94 -1.59 -18.15 2.08
N PRO A 95 -2.18 -18.38 0.90
CA PRO A 95 -3.07 -17.40 0.27
C PRO A 95 -4.35 -17.19 1.07
N GLU A 96 -4.84 -18.24 1.76
CA GLU A 96 -6.05 -18.17 2.56
C GLU A 96 -5.93 -17.17 3.71
N TYR A 97 -4.79 -17.13 4.39
CA TYR A 97 -4.53 -16.18 5.47
C TYR A 97 -4.59 -14.72 4.98
N ASP A 98 -3.94 -14.42 3.86
CA ASP A 98 -3.91 -13.08 3.28
C ASP A 98 -5.31 -12.62 2.87
N LEU A 99 -6.07 -13.52 2.23
CA LEU A 99 -7.45 -13.25 1.82
C LEU A 99 -8.38 -13.05 3.02
N LYS A 100 -8.31 -13.90 4.05
CA LYS A 100 -9.10 -13.75 5.28
C LYS A 100 -8.83 -12.41 5.95
N ARG A 101 -7.56 -12.00 6.06
CA ARG A 101 -7.20 -10.69 6.64
C ARG A 101 -7.70 -9.52 5.82
N TYR A 102 -7.67 -9.62 4.49
CA TYR A 102 -8.23 -8.60 3.62
C TYR A 102 -9.75 -8.48 3.81
N ILE A 103 -10.47 -9.60 3.76
CA ILE A 103 -11.92 -9.66 3.95
C ILE A 103 -12.31 -9.08 5.31
N HIS A 104 -11.65 -9.52 6.39
CA HIS A 104 -11.92 -9.02 7.74
C HIS A 104 -11.82 -7.49 7.84
N ARG A 105 -10.79 -6.88 7.22
CA ARG A 105 -10.63 -5.43 7.21
C ARG A 105 -11.70 -4.73 6.37
N MET A 106 -12.08 -5.31 5.23
CA MET A 106 -13.14 -4.75 4.40
C MET A 106 -14.49 -4.82 5.11
N ASP A 107 -14.81 -5.92 5.79
CA ASP A 107 -16.04 -6.08 6.56
C ASP A 107 -16.10 -5.09 7.73
N ALA A 108 -14.99 -4.86 8.42
CA ALA A 108 -14.90 -3.85 9.46
C ALA A 108 -15.17 -2.44 8.90
N ARG A 109 -14.59 -2.11 7.73
CA ARG A 109 -14.82 -0.83 7.05
C ARG A 109 -16.28 -0.67 6.60
N VAL A 110 -16.87 -1.71 6.02
CA VAL A 110 -18.28 -1.72 5.62
C VAL A 110 -19.18 -1.52 6.84
N SER A 111 -18.89 -2.20 7.95
CA SER A 111 -19.66 -2.08 9.19
C SER A 111 -19.58 -0.67 9.78
N SER A 112 -18.40 -0.06 9.78
CA SER A 112 -18.19 1.33 10.19
C SER A 112 -18.98 2.30 9.30
N ASN A 113 -18.86 2.18 7.97
CA ASN A 113 -19.60 2.99 7.01
C ASN A 113 -21.12 2.85 7.19
N ARG A 114 -21.62 1.62 7.37
CA ARG A 114 -23.04 1.35 7.62
C ARG A 114 -23.54 2.03 8.90
N LYS A 115 -22.71 2.08 9.95
CA LYS A 115 -23.06 2.81 11.18
C LYS A 115 -23.18 4.31 10.91
N ALA A 116 -22.22 4.91 10.23
CA ALA A 116 -22.26 6.32 9.87
C ALA A 116 -23.49 6.68 9.00
N ILE A 117 -23.79 5.87 7.98
CA ILE A 117 -24.97 6.06 7.13
C ILE A 117 -26.26 5.99 7.94
N ARG A 118 -26.38 5.04 8.87
CA ARG A 118 -27.56 4.92 9.75
C ARG A 118 -27.76 6.17 10.60
N THR A 119 -26.69 6.69 11.19
CA THR A 119 -26.75 7.94 11.98
C THR A 119 -27.20 9.11 11.13
N MET A 120 -26.66 9.29 9.93
CA MET A 120 -27.03 10.39 9.05
C MET A 120 -28.48 10.29 8.56
N ARG A 121 -28.96 9.08 8.26
CA ARG A 121 -30.37 8.85 7.91
C ARG A 121 -31.31 9.25 9.04
N LYS A 122 -31.03 8.81 10.27
CA LYS A 122 -31.81 9.22 11.45
C LYS A 122 -31.86 10.75 11.59
N ARG A 123 -30.71 11.42 11.44
CA ARG A 123 -30.63 12.88 11.52
C ARG A 123 -31.46 13.55 10.42
N LEU A 124 -31.44 13.02 9.21
CA LEU A 124 -32.25 13.52 8.10
C LEU A 124 -33.75 13.40 8.39
N ASP A 125 -34.18 12.29 8.99
CA ASP A 125 -35.58 12.06 9.36
C ASP A 125 -36.05 13.01 10.48
N GLU A 126 -35.21 13.25 11.49
CA GLU A 126 -35.48 14.24 12.54
C GLU A 126 -35.68 15.65 11.96
N LEU A 127 -34.82 16.08 11.03
CA LEU A 127 -34.93 17.38 10.38
C LEU A 127 -36.21 17.49 9.54
N ARG A 128 -36.60 16.42 8.84
CA ARG A 128 -37.86 16.36 8.08
C ARG A 128 -39.08 16.47 8.99
N ALA A 129 -39.07 15.78 10.14
CA ALA A 129 -40.14 15.86 11.11
C ALA A 129 -40.30 17.26 11.71
N GLN A 130 -39.18 17.95 11.96
CA GLN A 130 -39.18 19.34 12.45
C GLN A 130 -39.81 20.30 11.43
N ALA A 131 -39.40 20.23 10.16
CA ALA A 131 -39.96 21.06 9.10
C ALA A 131 -41.48 20.87 8.96
N ASN A 132 -41.94 19.61 8.93
CA ASN A 132 -43.37 19.29 8.82
C ASN A 132 -44.18 19.69 10.08
N GLY A 133 -43.53 19.73 11.25
CA GLY A 133 -44.13 20.20 12.49
C GLY A 133 -44.26 21.72 12.57
N GLN A 134 -43.32 22.46 11.96
CA GLN A 134 -43.35 23.92 11.87
C GLN A 134 -44.44 24.41 10.89
N GLU A 135 -44.64 23.72 9.75
CA GLU A 135 -45.70 24.06 8.78
C GLU A 135 -47.14 23.92 9.33
N ARG A 136 -47.34 23.13 10.39
CA ARG A 136 -48.67 22.91 11.00
C ARG A 136 -49.09 23.98 12.00
N LEU A 137 -48.17 24.84 12.45
CA LEU A 137 -48.43 25.84 13.49
C LEU A 137 -48.62 27.27 12.94
N GLU A 138 -48.45 27.47 11.63
CA GLU A 138 -48.61 28.78 10.96
C GLU A 138 -49.95 28.96 10.21
N LEU A 139 -51.00 28.21 10.59
CA LEU A 139 -52.37 28.37 10.07
C LEU A 139 -53.34 28.74 11.19
#